data_AF-A0A950KB31-F1
#
_entry.id   AF-A0A950KB31-F1
#
_cell.length_a   1.000
_cell.length_b   1.000
_cell.length_c   1.000
_cell.angle_alpha   90.00
_cell.angle_beta   90.00
_cell.angle_gamma   90.00
#
_symmetry.space_group_name_H-M   'P 1'
#
loop_
_entity.id
_entity.type
_entity.pdbx_description
1 polymer ?
#
loop_
_entity_poly.entity_id
_entity_poly.type
_entity_poly.pdbx_seq_one_letter_code
_entity_poly.pdbx_strand_id
1 'polypeptide(L)'
;MEKIVSLCKRRGFIFQTSEIYGGLNGCWDYGPLGVELKRNLKDFWWRRMVRERDDVVGLDGAILMNRQVWVASGHEATFSDPMVDCR
;
A
#
# COMPACT_ATOMS: atom_id res chain seq x y z
N MET A 1 -16.80 -8.94 -8.72
CA MET A 1 -15.39 -8.72 -8.32
C MET A 1 -14.49 -9.91 -8.65
N GLU A 2 -14.97 -11.15 -8.45
CA GLU A 2 -14.22 -12.40 -8.71
C GLU A 2 -13.54 -12.49 -10.08
N LYS A 3 -14.19 -12.02 -11.15
CA LYS A 3 -13.61 -12.01 -12.50
C LYS A 3 -12.29 -11.24 -12.57
N ILE A 4 -12.20 -10.10 -11.87
CA ILE A 4 -11.00 -9.25 -11.84
C ILE A 4 -9.91 -9.93 -11.00
N VAL A 5 -10.27 -10.44 -9.82
CA VAL A 5 -9.34 -11.18 -8.95
C VAL A 5 -8.73 -12.39 -9.68
N SER A 6 -9.56 -13.16 -10.38
CA SER A 6 -9.13 -14.29 -11.21
C SER A 6 -8.19 -13.86 -12.32
N LEU A 7 -8.47 -12.74 -13.00
CA LEU A 7 -7.59 -12.18 -14.03
C LEU A 7 -6.24 -11.78 -13.44
N CYS A 8 -6.24 -11.06 -12.32
CA CYS A 8 -5.02 -10.58 -11.67
C CYS A 8 -4.08 -11.74 -11.30
N LYS A 9 -4.63 -12.80 -10.69
CA LYS A 9 -3.87 -14.00 -10.35
C LYS A 9 -3.38 -14.73 -11.60
N ARG A 10 -4.25 -14.98 -12.58
CA ARG A 10 -3.91 -15.76 -13.79
C ARG A 10 -2.91 -15.05 -14.72
N ARG A 11 -2.90 -13.72 -14.73
CA ARG A 11 -2.04 -12.92 -15.63
C ARG A 11 -0.80 -12.33 -14.95
N GLY A 12 -0.57 -12.60 -13.67
CA GLY A 12 0.62 -12.12 -12.98
C GLY A 12 0.59 -10.63 -12.62
N PHE A 13 -0.58 -10.12 -12.21
CA PHE A 13 -0.71 -8.78 -11.63
C PHE A 13 -0.56 -8.80 -10.12
N ILE A 14 -1.41 -9.55 -9.41
CA ILE A 14 -1.48 -9.56 -7.95
C ILE A 14 -1.65 -10.99 -7.45
N PHE A 15 -0.90 -11.34 -6.40
CA PHE A 15 -0.94 -12.62 -5.72
C PHE A 15 -1.20 -12.44 -4.22
N GLN A 16 -1.78 -13.45 -3.58
CA GLN A 16 -1.85 -13.48 -2.13
C GLN A 16 -0.43 -13.64 -1.58
N THR A 17 -0.01 -12.78 -0.66
CA THR A 17 1.34 -12.95 -0.12
C THR A 17 1.41 -14.22 0.74
N SER A 18 2.55 -14.89 0.74
CA SER A 18 2.77 -16.15 1.48
C SER A 18 1.75 -17.24 1.13
N GLU A 19 1.21 -17.26 -0.09
CA GLU A 19 0.12 -18.17 -0.50
C GLU A 19 0.44 -19.64 -0.23
N ILE A 20 1.67 -20.08 -0.51
CA ILE A 20 2.11 -21.47 -0.29
C ILE A 20 2.20 -21.87 1.20
N TYR A 21 2.09 -20.90 2.12
CA TYR A 21 2.09 -21.09 3.57
C TYR A 21 0.75 -20.72 4.22
N GLY A 22 -0.34 -20.65 3.43
CA GLY A 22 -1.68 -20.33 3.93
C GLY A 22 -2.09 -18.86 3.82
N GLY A 23 -1.17 -18.01 3.35
CA GLY A 23 -1.44 -16.60 3.08
C GLY A 23 -1.40 -15.70 4.32
N LEU A 24 -1.14 -14.41 4.10
CA LEU A 24 -1.31 -13.37 5.15
C LEU A 24 -2.44 -12.41 4.77
N ASN A 25 -3.56 -12.49 5.50
CA ASN A 25 -4.71 -11.62 5.26
C ASN A 25 -4.32 -10.14 5.32
N GLY A 26 -4.78 -9.36 4.34
CA GLY A 26 -4.45 -7.94 4.23
C GLY A 26 -3.12 -7.63 3.54
N CYS A 27 -2.40 -8.64 3.04
CA CYS A 27 -1.11 -8.45 2.36
C CYS A 27 -1.07 -9.16 0.99
N TRP A 28 -0.47 -8.50 -0.01
CA TRP A 28 -0.43 -8.95 -1.40
C TRP A 28 0.90 -8.62 -2.08
N ASP A 29 1.30 -9.49 -3.00
CA ASP A 29 2.50 -9.33 -3.82
C ASP A 29 2.15 -8.94 -5.25
N TYR A 30 2.93 -8.02 -5.82
CA TYR A 30 2.79 -7.59 -7.22
C TYR A 30 3.64 -8.48 -8.13
N GLY A 31 2.98 -9.15 -9.08
CA GLY A 31 3.64 -9.95 -10.11
C GLY A 31 4.25 -9.10 -11.24
N PRO A 32 4.82 -9.73 -12.28
CA PRO A 32 5.54 -9.02 -13.35
C PRO A 32 4.74 -7.92 -14.05
N LEU A 33 3.46 -8.16 -14.38
CA LEU A 33 2.62 -7.12 -14.99
C LEU A 33 2.12 -6.10 -13.96
N GLY A 34 1.96 -6.53 -12.71
CA GLY A 34 1.50 -5.68 -11.62
C GLY A 34 2.54 -4.65 -11.22
N VAL A 35 3.82 -5.04 -11.13
CA VAL A 35 4.89 -4.12 -10.75
C VAL A 35 5.09 -3.04 -11.81
N GLU A 36 5.03 -3.39 -13.11
CA GLU A 36 5.10 -2.43 -14.21
C GLU A 36 3.91 -1.47 -14.19
N LEU A 37 2.69 -1.99 -14.03
CA LEU A 37 1.49 -1.15 -13.91
C LEU A 37 1.60 -0.19 -12.72
N LYS A 38 2.01 -0.68 -11.55
CA LYS A 38 2.18 0.13 -10.33
C LYS A 38 3.22 1.22 -10.55
N ARG A 39 4.35 0.89 -11.18
CA ARG A 39 5.43 1.84 -11.47
C ARG A 39 4.97 2.92 -12.45
N ASN A 40 4.35 2.52 -13.56
CA ASN A 40 3.85 3.45 -14.57
C ASN A 40 2.85 4.45 -13.98
N LEU A 41 1.97 3.99 -13.09
CA LEU A 41 1.01 4.87 -12.42
C LEU A 41 1.70 5.83 -11.44
N LYS A 42 2.66 5.35 -10.64
CA LYS A 42 3.45 6.19 -9.73
C LYS A 42 4.24 7.26 -10.49
N ASP A 43 4.90 6.89 -11.58
CA ASP A 43 5.72 7.79 -12.40
C ASP A 43 4.85 8.84 -13.10
N PHE A 44 3.69 8.45 -13.62
CA PHE A 44 2.70 9.37 -14.15
C PHE A 44 2.24 10.39 -13.09
N TRP A 45 1.86 9.91 -11.91
CA TRP A 45 1.39 10.77 -10.83
C TRP A 45 2.48 11.75 -10.38
N TRP A 46 3.71 11.27 -10.19
CA TRP A 46 4.85 12.11 -9.79
C TRP A 46 5.12 13.21 -10.82
N ARG A 47 5.12 12.87 -12.11
CA ARG A 47 5.27 13.86 -13.16
C ARG A 47 4.17 14.92 -13.07
N ARG A 48 2.91 14.50 -13.01
CA ARG A 48 1.75 15.40 -13.05
C ARG A 48 1.63 16.31 -11.84
N MET A 49 1.95 15.79 -10.65
CA MET A 49 1.77 16.50 -9.39
C MET A 49 3.00 17.24 -8.92
N VAL A 50 4.20 16.72 -9.16
CA VAL A 50 5.45 17.30 -8.63
C VAL A 50 6.24 18.03 -9.70
N ARG A 51 6.37 17.48 -10.92
CA ARG A 51 7.22 18.08 -11.96
C ARG A 51 6.51 19.15 -12.80
N GLU A 52 5.21 18.98 -13.04
CA GLU A 52 4.41 19.87 -13.88
C GLU A 52 3.70 20.98 -13.08
N ARG A 53 3.94 21.07 -11.77
CA ARG A 53 3.36 22.08 -10.89
C ARG A 53 4.46 22.83 -10.17
N ASP A 54 4.32 24.15 -10.06
CA ASP A 54 5.31 25.01 -9.39
C ASP A 54 5.10 25.10 -7.87
N ASP A 55 4.04 24.48 -7.34
CA ASP A 55 3.59 24.61 -5.95
C ASP A 55 3.70 23.31 -5.12
N VAL A 56 4.37 22.28 -5.64
CA VAL A 56 4.53 20.98 -4.95
C VAL A 56 5.99 20.56 -4.98
N VAL A 57 6.52 20.17 -3.80
CA VAL A 57 7.91 19.71 -3.65
C VAL A 57 7.93 18.21 -3.34
N GLY A 58 8.82 17.47 -3.99
CA GLY A 58 9.03 16.05 -3.72
C GLY A 58 9.78 15.80 -2.41
N LEU A 59 9.36 14.81 -1.65
CA LEU A 59 9.99 14.36 -0.41
C LEU A 59 9.98 12.83 -0.35
N ASP A 60 11.03 12.22 0.19
CA ASP A 60 11.08 10.81 0.54
C ASP A 60 11.48 10.66 2.02
N GLY A 61 10.71 9.88 2.78
CA GLY A 61 10.79 9.80 4.23
C GLY A 61 10.89 8.35 4.73
N ALA A 62 11.51 8.16 5.88
CA ALA A 62 11.62 6.84 6.49
C ALA A 62 10.26 6.31 6.97
N ILE A 63 10.06 4.98 6.86
CA ILE A 63 8.84 4.30 7.32
C ILE A 63 8.79 4.22 8.86
N LEU A 64 9.94 3.92 9.49
CA LEU A 64 10.03 3.86 10.95
C LEU A 64 10.24 5.27 11.51
N MET A 65 9.38 5.66 12.45
CA MET A 65 9.36 7.00 13.02
C MET A 65 9.48 6.95 14.55
N ASN A 66 9.98 8.04 15.15
CA ASN A 66 9.97 8.20 16.60
C ASN A 66 8.52 8.25 17.12
N ARG A 67 8.22 7.49 18.19
CA ARG A 67 6.88 7.41 18.79
C ARG A 67 6.24 8.78 19.07
N GLN A 68 7.03 9.76 19.49
CA GLN A 68 6.51 11.10 19.82
C GLN A 68 5.79 11.76 18.63
N VAL A 69 6.14 11.43 17.39
CA VAL A 69 5.43 11.92 16.20
C VAL A 69 4.01 11.36 16.11
N TRP A 70 3.83 10.07 16.42
CA TRP A 70 2.51 9.42 16.42
C TRP A 70 1.61 9.93 17.54
N VAL A 71 2.19 10.28 18.70
CA VAL A 71 1.46 10.95 19.79
C VAL A 71 1.04 12.35 19.37
N ALA A 72 1.99 13.17 18.91
CA ALA A 72 1.74 14.58 18.58
C ALA A 72 0.76 14.76 17.42
N SER A 73 0.76 13.83 16.46
CA SER A 73 -0.19 13.83 15.33
C SER A 73 -1.57 13.25 15.68
N GLY A 74 -1.76 12.73 16.90
CA GLY A 74 -3.03 12.15 17.36
C GLY A 74 -3.29 10.70 16.92
N HIS A 75 -2.44 10.13 16.07
CA HIS A 75 -2.61 8.77 15.55
C HIS A 75 -2.72 7.73 16.68
N GLU A 76 -1.90 7.87 17.74
CA GLU A 76 -1.92 6.92 18.86
C GLU A 76 -3.26 6.92 19.62
N ALA A 77 -3.92 8.08 19.73
CA ALA A 77 -5.19 8.20 20.46
C ALA A 77 -6.41 7.84 19.61
N THR A 78 -6.32 7.99 18.28
CA THR A 78 -7.46 7.78 17.37
C THR A 78 -7.51 6.38 16.79
N PHE A 79 -6.38 5.78 16.41
CA PHE A 79 -6.34 4.49 15.71
C PHE A 79 -6.07 3.32 16.65
N SER A 80 -6.76 3.30 17.79
CA SER A 80 -6.72 2.23 18.77
C SER A 80 -8.11 1.64 18.96
N ASP A 81 -8.54 0.79 18.03
CA ASP A 81 -9.85 0.14 18.08
C ASP A 81 -9.82 -1.02 19.09
N PRO A 82 -10.52 -0.93 20.24
CA PRO A 82 -10.54 -2.02 21.22
C PRO A 82 -11.25 -3.22 20.62
N MET A 83 -10.49 -4.26 20.27
CA MET A 83 -11.05 -5.51 19.77
C MET A 83 -11.47 -6.39 20.96
N VAL A 84 -12.76 -6.68 21.05
CA VAL A 84 -13.30 -7.70 21.96
C VAL A 84 -13.44 -8.98 21.17
N ASP A 85 -12.71 -10.02 21.58
CA ASP A 85 -12.80 -11.35 20.98
C ASP A 85 -13.58 -12.27 21.92
N CYS A 86 -14.66 -12.88 21.42
CA CYS A 86 -15.43 -13.87 22.16
C CYS A 86 -14.78 -15.24 21.94
N ARG A 87 -14.19 -15.80 23.00
CA ARG A 87 -13.88 -17.24 23.04
C ARG A 87 -15.09 -18.05 23.49
#